data_AF-A0AAX0S832-F1
#
_entry.id   AF-A0AAX0S832-F1
#
_cell.length_a   1.000
_cell.length_b   1.000
_cell.length_c   1.000
_cell.angle_alpha   90.00
_cell.angle_beta   90.00
_cell.angle_gamma   90.00
#
_symmetry.space_group_name_H-M   'P 1'
#
loop_
_entity.id
_entity.type
_entity.pdbx_description
1 polymer ?
#
loop_
_entity_poly.entity_id
_entity_poly.type
_entity_poly.pdbx_seq_one_letter_code
_entity_poly.pdbx_strand_id
1 'polypeptide(L)'
;MMGLYGHRNLNDKLLQEWILNWNDQKYVDYVNSNITSKSDEFNKHLVKHIQLIKEIASQEWSGEKGYFFDSIIQYMNQFIFNCYFRASSSIASVANFHEILIEPSDYYTNKCLIKGFDYVEKGNIYISYSGEVIGNIGTMSDLFWHSFYDEYILQDDFGGINHTRNNEQDFTLQIWKSYNLEDINELEELVEKILYDCSIKLGLNFKRAKFDSFQKAVGQSNQYSLEVSEDNNYERTPIQYFNFANYTSIGRHKYLAYYQVIEFYFIRAMKKFQLFNSKELDYVKYILTFAVENAELLEWLYSEEELVNYYTTKNNKYSSIVTLDLNRDLLDLVAKRIYYTRCSLVHSKEASQDFNFVPNLNDLVLEREVPLIKFLASKVIEKWSNI
;
A
#
# COMPACT_ATOMS: atom_id res chain seq x y z
N MET A 1 11.01 7.40 -30.83
CA MET A 1 9.68 7.64 -30.22
C MET A 1 9.46 6.50 -29.22
N MET A 2 9.86 6.68 -27.96
CA MET A 2 10.03 5.60 -26.97
C MET A 2 9.00 5.67 -25.81
N GLY A 3 7.88 6.38 -25.98
CA GLY A 3 6.99 6.76 -24.87
C GLY A 3 5.55 6.23 -24.91
N LEU A 4 5.13 5.48 -25.93
CA LEU A 4 3.77 4.92 -26.02
C LEU A 4 3.71 3.40 -25.82
N TYR A 5 4.87 2.72 -25.84
CA TYR A 5 4.95 1.27 -25.78
C TYR A 5 6.19 0.84 -24.98
N GLY A 6 6.24 1.19 -23.69
CA GLY A 6 7.36 0.82 -22.82
C GLY A 6 7.69 -0.67 -22.85
N HIS A 7 6.65 -1.50 -22.95
CA HIS A 7 6.74 -2.96 -23.07
C HIS A 7 7.45 -3.43 -24.34
N ARG A 8 7.69 -2.59 -25.34
CA ARG A 8 8.55 -2.93 -26.51
C ARG A 8 10.01 -3.17 -26.14
N ASN A 9 10.42 -2.70 -24.97
CA ASN A 9 11.75 -2.97 -24.43
C ASN A 9 11.86 -4.36 -23.77
N LEU A 10 10.79 -5.17 -23.81
CA LEU A 10 10.85 -6.57 -23.45
C LEU A 10 11.86 -7.31 -24.34
N ASN A 11 12.66 -8.15 -23.70
CA ASN A 11 13.51 -9.08 -24.40
C ASN A 11 12.69 -10.32 -24.76
N ASP A 12 12.44 -10.53 -26.05
CA ASP A 12 11.57 -11.61 -26.55
C ASP A 12 12.00 -12.99 -26.04
N LYS A 13 13.31 -13.26 -25.90
CA LYS A 13 13.82 -14.54 -25.36
C LYS A 13 13.53 -14.69 -23.87
N LEU A 14 13.78 -13.63 -23.09
CA LEU A 14 13.50 -13.66 -21.65
C LEU A 14 12.00 -13.75 -21.38
N LEU A 15 11.18 -13.10 -22.21
CA LEU A 15 9.72 -13.21 -22.16
C LEU A 15 9.26 -14.64 -22.46
N GLN A 16 9.82 -15.27 -23.50
CA GLN A 16 9.54 -16.65 -23.84
C GLN A 16 9.89 -17.60 -22.68
N GLU A 17 11.12 -17.51 -22.16
CA GLU A 17 11.56 -18.29 -21.00
C GLU A 17 10.65 -18.06 -19.78
N TRP A 18 10.24 -16.82 -19.53
CA TRP A 18 9.36 -16.48 -18.42
C TRP A 18 7.96 -17.12 -18.55
N ILE A 19 7.34 -17.09 -19.74
CA ILE A 19 6.03 -17.73 -20.00
C ILE A 19 6.13 -19.25 -19.83
N LEU A 20 7.16 -19.87 -20.39
CA LEU A 20 7.36 -21.32 -20.32
C LEU A 20 7.52 -21.81 -18.86
N ASN A 21 8.08 -20.95 -17.99
CA ASN A 21 8.26 -21.22 -16.57
C ASN A 21 7.04 -20.89 -15.68
N TRP A 22 5.91 -20.46 -16.24
CA TRP A 22 4.70 -20.23 -15.44
C TRP A 22 4.28 -21.48 -14.65
N ASN A 23 3.89 -21.29 -13.40
CA ASN A 23 3.34 -22.37 -12.58
C ASN A 23 1.83 -22.46 -12.78
N ASP A 24 1.35 -23.54 -13.40
CA ASP A 24 -0.08 -23.72 -13.70
C ASP A 24 -0.93 -23.83 -12.43
N GLN A 25 -0.42 -24.48 -11.38
CA GLN A 25 -1.13 -24.64 -10.12
C GLN A 25 -1.34 -23.28 -9.45
N LYS A 26 -0.36 -22.38 -9.53
CA LYS A 26 -0.50 -21.00 -9.03
C LYS A 26 -1.71 -20.31 -9.68
N TYR A 27 -1.95 -20.51 -10.98
CA TYR A 27 -3.10 -19.92 -11.67
C TYR A 27 -4.43 -20.57 -11.25
N VAL A 28 -4.46 -21.90 -11.11
CA VAL A 28 -5.63 -22.61 -10.61
C VAL A 28 -6.01 -22.13 -9.21
N ASP A 29 -5.03 -22.03 -8.30
CA ASP A 29 -5.25 -21.56 -6.93
C ASP A 29 -5.73 -20.11 -6.91
N TYR A 30 -5.12 -19.26 -7.74
CA TYR A 30 -5.51 -17.86 -7.88
C TYR A 30 -6.96 -17.72 -8.36
N VAL A 31 -7.35 -18.37 -9.45
CA VAL A 31 -8.72 -18.30 -9.97
C VAL A 31 -9.71 -18.84 -8.93
N ASN A 32 -9.41 -19.97 -8.30
CA ASN A 32 -10.26 -20.54 -7.26
C ASN A 32 -10.40 -19.61 -6.04
N SER A 33 -9.42 -18.78 -5.71
CA SER A 33 -9.58 -17.80 -4.63
C SER A 33 -10.51 -16.63 -4.99
N ASN A 34 -10.78 -16.40 -6.28
CA ASN A 34 -11.55 -15.27 -6.78
C ASN A 34 -12.94 -15.64 -7.34
N ILE A 35 -13.31 -16.93 -7.36
CA ILE A 35 -14.60 -17.39 -7.84
C ILE A 35 -15.30 -18.33 -6.84
N THR A 36 -16.63 -18.38 -6.93
CA THR A 36 -17.47 -19.19 -6.05
C THR A 36 -17.67 -20.63 -6.54
N SER A 37 -17.81 -20.85 -7.85
CA SER A 37 -18.04 -22.18 -8.43
C SER A 37 -16.72 -22.86 -8.81
N LYS A 38 -16.47 -24.04 -8.25
CA LYS A 38 -15.20 -24.77 -8.41
C LYS A 38 -15.50 -26.22 -8.73
N SER A 39 -14.80 -26.78 -9.71
CA SER A 39 -14.86 -28.20 -10.01
C SER A 39 -13.52 -28.70 -10.55
N ASP A 40 -13.24 -29.98 -10.37
CA ASP A 40 -12.02 -30.60 -10.90
C ASP A 40 -11.93 -30.47 -12.42
N GLU A 41 -13.07 -30.52 -13.12
CA GLU A 41 -13.09 -30.35 -14.58
C GLU A 41 -12.77 -28.90 -14.98
N PHE A 42 -13.30 -27.92 -14.26
CA PHE A 42 -12.95 -26.51 -14.46
C PHE A 42 -11.44 -26.27 -14.24
N ASN A 43 -10.87 -26.85 -13.17
CA ASN A 43 -9.44 -26.74 -12.90
C ASN A 43 -8.59 -27.33 -14.04
N LYS A 44 -8.98 -28.45 -14.63
CA LYS A 44 -8.30 -29.01 -15.82
C LYS A 44 -8.36 -28.06 -17.02
N HIS A 45 -9.46 -27.36 -17.22
CA HIS A 45 -9.57 -26.36 -18.29
C HIS A 45 -8.64 -25.16 -18.07
N LEU A 46 -8.51 -24.69 -16.83
CA LEU A 46 -7.56 -23.63 -16.49
C LEU A 46 -6.11 -24.03 -16.81
N VAL A 47 -5.71 -25.25 -16.43
CA VAL A 47 -4.38 -25.78 -16.77
C VAL A 47 -4.18 -25.87 -18.28
N LYS A 48 -5.15 -26.41 -19.02
CA LYS A 48 -5.10 -26.49 -20.50
C LYS A 48 -4.95 -25.12 -21.14
N HIS A 49 -5.59 -24.08 -20.60
CA HIS A 49 -5.47 -22.72 -21.12
C HIS A 49 -4.04 -22.19 -20.97
N ILE A 50 -3.40 -22.37 -19.82
CA ILE A 50 -2.00 -22.00 -19.62
C ILE A 50 -1.06 -22.81 -20.53
N GLN A 51 -1.32 -24.11 -20.68
CA GLN A 51 -0.52 -24.97 -21.57
C GLN A 51 -0.61 -24.56 -23.03
N LEU A 52 -1.78 -24.15 -23.52
CA LEU A 52 -1.94 -23.58 -24.86
C LEU A 52 -1.08 -22.32 -25.04
N ILE A 53 -1.06 -21.42 -24.06
CA ILE A 53 -0.24 -20.20 -24.13
C ILE A 53 1.24 -20.54 -24.16
N LYS A 54 1.69 -21.51 -23.35
CA LYS A 54 3.06 -22.01 -23.37
C LYS A 54 3.43 -22.65 -24.71
N GLU A 55 2.53 -23.43 -25.30
CA GLU A 55 2.73 -24.02 -26.62
C GLU A 55 2.92 -22.93 -27.67
N ILE A 56 2.05 -21.93 -27.70
CA ILE A 56 2.18 -20.78 -28.61
C ILE A 56 3.51 -20.04 -28.37
N ALA A 57 3.85 -19.77 -27.10
CA ALA A 57 5.10 -19.11 -26.75
C ALA A 57 6.35 -19.94 -27.10
N SER A 58 6.26 -21.27 -27.15
CA SER A 58 7.37 -22.14 -27.52
C SER A 58 7.72 -22.11 -29.01
N GLN A 59 6.82 -21.60 -29.85
CA GLN A 59 7.03 -21.50 -31.29
C GLN A 59 8.07 -20.42 -31.60
N GLU A 60 8.77 -20.57 -32.72
CA GLU A 60 9.78 -19.59 -33.15
C GLU A 60 9.10 -18.27 -33.52
N TRP A 61 9.44 -17.20 -32.81
CA TRP A 61 8.98 -15.85 -33.13
C TRP A 61 9.81 -15.28 -34.30
N SER A 62 9.12 -14.97 -35.41
CA SER A 62 9.71 -14.40 -36.63
C SER A 62 9.23 -12.97 -36.92
N GLY A 63 8.43 -12.38 -36.05
CA GLY A 63 7.94 -11.02 -36.21
C GLY A 63 8.94 -9.95 -35.74
N GLU A 64 8.47 -8.70 -35.68
CA GLU A 64 9.31 -7.57 -35.29
C GLU A 64 9.74 -7.68 -33.81
N LYS A 65 10.97 -7.26 -33.51
CA LYS A 65 11.51 -7.24 -32.14
C LYS A 65 10.62 -6.39 -31.24
N GLY A 66 10.28 -6.91 -30.05
CA GLY A 66 9.42 -6.21 -29.09
C GLY A 66 7.92 -6.30 -29.40
N TYR A 67 7.53 -7.01 -30.45
CA TYR A 67 6.12 -7.32 -30.76
C TYR A 67 5.72 -8.74 -30.36
N PHE A 68 6.65 -9.55 -29.84
CA PHE A 68 6.33 -10.90 -29.38
C PHE A 68 5.25 -10.89 -28.30
N PHE A 69 5.30 -9.94 -27.35
CA PHE A 69 4.28 -9.82 -26.31
C PHE A 69 2.86 -9.63 -26.86
N ASP A 70 2.67 -8.73 -27.83
CA ASP A 70 1.37 -8.50 -28.47
C ASP A 70 0.85 -9.74 -29.19
N SER A 71 1.75 -10.59 -29.70
CA SER A 71 1.35 -11.84 -30.34
C SER A 71 0.77 -12.84 -29.35
N ILE A 72 1.18 -12.78 -28.08
CA ILE A 72 0.72 -13.70 -27.03
C ILE A 72 -0.48 -13.11 -26.26
N ILE A 73 -0.52 -11.78 -26.08
CA ILE A 73 -1.49 -11.10 -25.23
C ILE A 73 -2.94 -11.42 -25.59
N GLN A 74 -3.22 -11.61 -26.88
CA GLN A 74 -4.53 -11.96 -27.42
C GLN A 74 -5.09 -13.30 -26.92
N TYR A 75 -4.25 -14.18 -26.37
CA TYR A 75 -4.65 -15.48 -25.82
C TYR A 75 -4.83 -15.45 -24.29
N MET A 76 -4.58 -14.30 -23.66
CA MET A 76 -4.68 -14.13 -22.21
C MET A 76 -6.04 -13.57 -21.80
N ASN A 77 -6.49 -13.90 -20.59
CA ASN A 77 -7.65 -13.30 -19.95
C ASN A 77 -7.21 -12.44 -18.75
N GLN A 78 -8.15 -11.71 -18.14
CA GLN A 78 -7.83 -10.85 -17.00
C GLN A 78 -7.26 -11.61 -15.79
N PHE A 79 -7.71 -12.84 -15.53
CA PHE A 79 -7.16 -13.65 -14.43
C PHE A 79 -5.67 -13.97 -14.62
N ILE A 80 -5.21 -14.19 -15.86
CA ILE A 80 -3.79 -14.41 -16.18
C ILE A 80 -2.98 -13.16 -15.86
N PHE A 81 -3.46 -11.97 -16.27
CA PHE A 81 -2.81 -10.70 -15.94
C PHE A 81 -2.67 -10.53 -14.42
N ASN A 82 -3.77 -10.70 -13.70
CA ASN A 82 -3.76 -10.51 -12.27
C ASN A 82 -2.88 -11.54 -11.53
N CYS A 83 -2.77 -12.77 -12.05
CA CYS A 83 -2.00 -13.84 -11.43
C CYS A 83 -0.48 -13.73 -11.69
N TYR A 84 -0.09 -13.46 -12.93
CA TYR A 84 1.31 -13.56 -13.35
C TYR A 84 2.01 -12.22 -13.46
N PHE A 85 1.30 -11.14 -13.79
CA PHE A 85 1.93 -9.85 -14.11
C PHE A 85 1.95 -8.88 -12.93
N ARG A 86 1.09 -9.05 -11.93
CA ARG A 86 1.16 -8.26 -10.68
C ARG A 86 2.24 -8.81 -9.76
N ALA A 87 3.34 -8.07 -9.60
CA ALA A 87 4.35 -8.37 -8.59
C ALA A 87 3.95 -7.82 -7.21
N SER A 88 3.17 -6.74 -7.17
CA SER A 88 2.59 -6.19 -5.95
C SER A 88 1.25 -5.50 -6.24
N SER A 89 0.67 -4.81 -5.27
CA SER A 89 -0.56 -4.04 -5.46
C SER A 89 -0.41 -2.85 -6.41
N SER A 90 0.80 -2.41 -6.77
CA SER A 90 1.00 -1.28 -7.70
C SER A 90 2.20 -1.45 -8.64
N ILE A 91 2.70 -2.69 -8.77
CA ILE A 91 3.84 -3.03 -9.63
C ILE A 91 3.42 -4.13 -10.61
N ALA A 92 3.57 -3.84 -11.90
CA ALA A 92 3.55 -4.83 -12.96
C ALA A 92 4.98 -5.30 -13.27
N SER A 93 5.16 -6.60 -13.47
CA SER A 93 6.47 -7.20 -13.71
C SER A 93 6.36 -8.36 -14.70
N VAL A 94 7.20 -8.34 -15.74
CA VAL A 94 7.29 -9.39 -16.74
C VAL A 94 8.73 -9.50 -17.25
N ALA A 95 9.32 -10.69 -17.12
CA ALA A 95 10.71 -10.94 -17.53
C ALA A 95 11.68 -9.84 -17.07
N ASN A 96 12.20 -9.05 -18.01
CA ASN A 96 13.16 -7.97 -17.79
C ASN A 96 12.53 -6.56 -17.69
N PHE A 97 11.21 -6.45 -17.71
CA PHE A 97 10.46 -5.20 -17.69
C PHE A 97 9.61 -5.10 -16.41
N HIS A 98 9.73 -3.95 -15.75
CA HIS A 98 9.00 -3.64 -14.52
C HIS A 98 8.39 -2.26 -14.64
N GLU A 99 7.16 -2.10 -14.16
CA GLU A 99 6.46 -0.83 -14.21
C GLU A 99 5.74 -0.57 -12.89
N ILE A 100 6.02 0.59 -12.30
CA ILE A 100 5.61 0.97 -10.95
C ILE A 100 4.70 2.19 -11.03
N LEU A 101 3.57 2.17 -10.34
CA LEU A 101 2.71 3.34 -10.18
C LEU A 101 3.38 4.39 -9.30
N ILE A 102 3.50 5.61 -9.81
CA ILE A 102 4.05 6.76 -9.09
C ILE A 102 3.18 7.98 -9.31
N GLU A 103 3.30 8.97 -8.43
CA GLU A 103 2.61 10.24 -8.60
C GLU A 103 3.53 11.41 -8.22
N PRO A 104 3.38 12.59 -8.86
CA PRO A 104 4.04 13.79 -8.42
C PRO A 104 3.72 14.08 -6.94
N SER A 105 4.74 14.34 -6.13
CA SER A 105 4.60 14.67 -4.71
C SER A 105 4.15 16.10 -4.48
N ASP A 106 4.28 16.96 -5.48
CA ASP A 106 3.90 18.37 -5.42
C ASP A 106 3.35 18.87 -6.77
N TYR A 107 2.65 20.00 -6.69
CA TYR A 107 2.00 20.61 -7.85
C TYR A 107 3.01 21.16 -8.88
N TYR A 108 4.21 21.53 -8.44
CA TYR A 108 5.26 22.04 -9.34
C TYR A 108 5.72 20.93 -10.29
N THR A 109 6.02 19.75 -9.75
CA THR A 109 6.39 18.55 -10.52
C THR A 109 5.28 18.16 -11.48
N ASN A 110 4.02 18.17 -11.01
CA ASN A 110 2.87 17.94 -11.86
C ASN A 110 2.83 18.93 -13.04
N LYS A 111 2.99 20.24 -12.79
CA LYS A 111 2.98 21.27 -13.84
C LYS A 111 4.19 21.28 -14.77
N CYS A 112 5.31 20.68 -14.36
CA CYS A 112 6.45 20.48 -15.24
C CYS A 112 6.21 19.36 -16.26
N LEU A 113 5.34 18.40 -15.95
CA LEU A 113 5.16 17.18 -16.73
C LEU A 113 3.75 16.99 -17.31
N ILE A 114 2.77 17.75 -16.86
CA ILE A 114 1.42 17.76 -17.43
C ILE A 114 1.15 19.13 -18.02
N LYS A 115 0.89 19.16 -19.32
CA LYS A 115 0.42 20.34 -20.04
C LYS A 115 -1.07 20.21 -20.31
N GLY A 116 -1.81 21.28 -20.00
CA GLY A 116 -3.26 21.39 -20.20
C GLY A 116 -4.10 21.31 -18.92
N PHE A 117 -5.41 21.54 -19.06
CA PHE A 117 -6.43 21.40 -18.01
C PHE A 117 -7.43 20.30 -18.39
N ASP A 118 -7.98 20.37 -19.61
CA ASP A 118 -8.97 19.40 -20.14
C ASP A 118 -8.36 18.38 -21.14
N TYR A 119 -7.25 18.74 -21.79
CA TYR A 119 -6.46 17.84 -22.62
C TYR A 119 -5.08 17.69 -22.00
N VAL A 120 -4.75 16.49 -21.53
CA VAL A 120 -3.50 16.23 -20.81
C VAL A 120 -2.43 15.70 -21.77
N GLU A 121 -1.43 16.53 -22.07
CA GLU A 121 -0.19 16.08 -22.71
C GLU A 121 0.86 15.79 -21.63
N LYS A 122 1.32 14.54 -21.55
CA LYS A 122 2.35 14.11 -20.58
C LYS A 122 3.76 14.23 -21.15
N GLY A 123 4.62 14.90 -20.40
CA GLY A 123 6.07 14.85 -20.53
C GLY A 123 6.65 13.53 -20.06
N ASN A 124 7.94 13.33 -20.31
CA ASN A 124 8.65 12.10 -20.01
C ASN A 124 10.04 12.39 -19.41
N ILE A 125 10.53 11.49 -18.55
CA ILE A 125 11.90 11.51 -18.04
C ILE A 125 12.59 10.21 -18.43
N TYR A 126 13.55 10.30 -19.35
CA TYR A 126 14.38 9.16 -19.73
C TYR A 126 15.45 8.88 -18.68
N ILE A 127 15.53 7.63 -18.24
CA ILE A 127 16.51 7.18 -17.24
C ILE A 127 17.60 6.44 -17.99
N SER A 128 18.84 6.92 -17.87
CA SER A 128 19.99 6.31 -18.52
C SER A 128 21.01 5.78 -17.52
N TYR A 129 21.60 4.63 -17.81
CA TYR A 129 22.69 4.03 -17.06
C TYR A 129 23.83 3.70 -18.02
N SER A 130 25.02 4.23 -17.74
CA SER A 130 26.22 4.04 -18.59
C SER A 130 26.00 4.41 -20.07
N GLY A 131 25.15 5.40 -20.35
CA GLY A 131 24.84 5.88 -21.71
C GLY A 131 23.69 5.16 -22.41
N GLU A 132 23.15 4.08 -21.83
CA GLU A 132 21.96 3.39 -22.36
C GLU A 132 20.71 3.81 -21.62
N VAL A 133 19.60 4.00 -22.33
CA VAL A 133 18.29 4.26 -21.70
C VAL A 133 17.76 2.94 -21.14
N ILE A 134 17.53 2.91 -19.82
CA ILE A 134 17.08 1.73 -19.07
C ILE A 134 15.69 1.94 -18.44
N GLY A 135 15.07 3.10 -18.64
CA GLY A 135 13.78 3.40 -18.04
C GLY A 135 13.17 4.71 -18.51
N ASN A 136 11.92 4.91 -18.13
CA ASN A 136 11.14 6.10 -18.41
C ASN A 136 10.15 6.38 -17.28
N ILE A 137 10.05 7.64 -16.84
CA ILE A 137 8.89 8.13 -16.09
C ILE A 137 7.97 8.86 -17.06
N GLY A 138 6.70 8.47 -17.14
CA GLY A 138 5.76 9.09 -18.07
C GLY A 138 4.42 8.38 -18.15
N THR A 139 3.90 8.29 -19.37
CA THR A 139 2.65 7.59 -19.68
C THR A 139 2.77 6.09 -19.40
N MET A 140 1.73 5.52 -18.79
CA MET A 140 1.63 4.08 -18.54
C MET A 140 1.67 3.27 -19.84
N SER A 141 2.24 2.06 -19.78
CA SER A 141 2.19 1.13 -20.91
C SER A 141 0.86 0.35 -20.97
N ASP A 142 0.57 -0.22 -22.14
CA ASP A 142 -0.55 -1.16 -22.32
C ASP A 142 -0.45 -2.37 -21.37
N LEU A 143 0.78 -2.81 -21.08
CA LEU A 143 1.01 -3.89 -20.13
C LEU A 143 0.51 -3.52 -18.74
N PHE A 144 0.86 -2.33 -18.24
CA PHE A 144 0.41 -1.89 -16.92
C PHE A 144 -1.11 -1.70 -16.89
N TRP A 145 -1.67 -1.13 -17.96
CA TRP A 145 -3.12 -1.00 -18.15
C TRP A 145 -3.83 -2.36 -18.06
N HIS A 146 -3.41 -3.37 -18.82
CA HIS A 146 -4.00 -4.70 -18.73
C HIS A 146 -3.76 -5.36 -17.38
N SER A 147 -2.59 -5.14 -16.78
CA SER A 147 -2.25 -5.69 -15.47
C SER A 147 -3.13 -5.15 -14.36
N PHE A 148 -3.63 -3.91 -14.44
CA PHE A 148 -4.44 -3.25 -13.42
C PHE A 148 -5.79 -2.74 -13.94
N TYR A 149 -6.31 -3.35 -15.00
CA TYR A 149 -7.55 -2.90 -15.67
C TYR A 149 -8.75 -2.79 -14.72
N ASP A 150 -8.91 -3.77 -13.84
CA ASP A 150 -9.91 -3.83 -12.76
C ASP A 150 -9.76 -2.76 -11.66
N GLU A 151 -8.65 -2.01 -11.63
CA GLU A 151 -8.46 -0.86 -10.74
C GLU A 151 -8.95 0.45 -11.37
N TYR A 152 -9.01 0.52 -12.70
CA TYR A 152 -9.47 1.69 -13.45
C TYR A 152 -10.92 1.58 -13.92
N ILE A 153 -11.42 0.35 -14.09
CA ILE A 153 -12.71 0.07 -14.68
C ILE A 153 -13.54 -0.78 -13.73
N LEU A 154 -14.73 -0.29 -13.41
CA LEU A 154 -15.79 -1.06 -12.75
C LEU A 154 -16.84 -1.42 -13.80
N GLN A 155 -17.05 -2.72 -14.03
CA GLN A 155 -18.18 -3.21 -14.80
C GLN A 155 -19.36 -3.45 -13.86
N ASP A 156 -20.49 -2.82 -14.12
CA ASP A 156 -21.71 -3.04 -13.34
C ASP A 156 -22.44 -4.33 -13.73
N ASP A 157 -23.42 -4.72 -12.91
CA ASP A 157 -24.23 -5.94 -13.09
C ASP A 157 -25.01 -5.98 -14.42
N PHE A 158 -25.17 -4.84 -15.10
CA PHE A 158 -25.87 -4.71 -16.37
C PHE A 158 -24.91 -4.57 -17.56
N GLY A 159 -23.60 -4.70 -17.33
CA GLY A 159 -22.56 -4.60 -18.35
C GLY A 159 -22.12 -3.16 -18.67
N GLY A 160 -22.56 -2.17 -17.91
CA GLY A 160 -22.08 -0.80 -18.01
C GLY A 160 -20.63 -0.67 -17.54
N ILE A 161 -19.87 0.21 -18.18
CA ILE A 161 -18.45 0.45 -17.90
C ILE A 161 -18.32 1.81 -17.22
N ASN A 162 -17.84 1.80 -15.98
CA ASN A 162 -17.58 3.01 -15.20
C ASN A 162 -16.08 3.19 -14.98
N HIS A 163 -15.56 4.38 -15.31
CA HIS A 163 -14.18 4.74 -15.04
C HIS A 163 -14.05 5.22 -13.60
N THR A 164 -13.37 4.43 -12.75
CA THR A 164 -13.17 4.73 -11.32
C THR A 164 -11.95 5.61 -11.07
N ARG A 165 -11.05 5.71 -12.04
CA ARG A 165 -9.80 6.48 -11.95
C ARG A 165 -9.40 7.09 -13.29
N ASN A 166 -8.82 8.28 -13.25
CA ASN A 166 -8.32 8.96 -14.44
C ASN A 166 -6.88 8.52 -14.79
N ASN A 167 -6.76 7.58 -15.72
CA ASN A 167 -5.48 7.11 -16.26
C ASN A 167 -4.66 8.20 -16.99
N GLU A 168 -5.31 9.26 -17.48
CA GLU A 168 -4.63 10.38 -18.15
C GLU A 168 -3.83 11.26 -17.19
N GLN A 169 -3.92 11.06 -15.87
CA GLN A 169 -3.13 11.84 -14.90
C GLN A 169 -2.07 11.01 -14.18
N ASP A 170 -2.17 9.68 -14.23
CA ASP A 170 -1.23 8.78 -13.55
C ASP A 170 0.12 8.70 -14.25
N PHE A 171 1.19 8.68 -13.47
CA PHE A 171 2.53 8.41 -13.97
C PHE A 171 2.94 6.99 -13.61
N THR A 172 3.74 6.39 -14.48
CA THR A 172 4.45 5.16 -14.14
C THR A 172 5.93 5.34 -14.33
N LEU A 173 6.71 4.62 -13.52
CA LEU A 173 8.13 4.41 -13.70
C LEU A 173 8.33 3.05 -14.36
N GLN A 174 8.75 3.08 -15.62
CA GLN A 174 9.11 1.91 -16.42
C GLN A 174 10.61 1.67 -16.30
N ILE A 175 11.02 0.44 -16.04
CA ILE A 175 12.42 0.02 -15.96
C ILE A 175 12.58 -1.25 -16.78
N TRP A 176 13.55 -1.26 -17.69
CA TRP A 176 13.97 -2.46 -18.41
C TRP A 176 15.46 -2.70 -18.23
N LYS A 177 15.79 -3.93 -17.85
CA LYS A 177 17.18 -4.40 -17.75
C LYS A 177 17.49 -5.36 -18.90
N SER A 178 18.77 -5.64 -19.14
CA SER A 178 19.20 -6.64 -20.12
C SER A 178 19.04 -8.09 -19.64
N TYR A 179 18.71 -8.29 -18.36
CA TYR A 179 18.56 -9.58 -17.68
C TYR A 179 17.33 -9.56 -16.75
N ASN A 180 16.85 -10.74 -16.35
CA ASN A 180 15.76 -10.87 -15.38
C ASN A 180 16.24 -10.46 -13.97
N LEU A 181 15.41 -9.74 -13.23
CA LEU A 181 15.67 -9.53 -11.81
C LEU A 181 15.43 -10.83 -11.03
N GLU A 182 16.43 -11.25 -10.24
CA GLU A 182 16.32 -12.41 -9.37
C GLU A 182 15.61 -12.08 -8.04
N ASP A 183 15.75 -10.83 -7.56
CA ASP A 183 15.13 -10.34 -6.33
C ASP A 183 14.38 -9.02 -6.57
N ILE A 184 13.12 -8.96 -6.13
CA ILE A 184 12.29 -7.75 -6.17
C ILE A 184 12.89 -6.62 -5.31
N ASN A 185 13.65 -6.94 -4.27
CA ASN A 185 14.30 -5.93 -3.43
C ASN A 185 15.31 -5.09 -4.23
N GLU A 186 15.99 -5.68 -5.22
CA GLU A 186 16.88 -4.92 -6.11
C GLU A 186 16.11 -3.91 -6.97
N LEU A 187 14.90 -4.25 -7.40
CA LEU A 187 14.01 -3.31 -8.09
C LEU A 187 13.64 -2.17 -7.16
N GLU A 188 13.23 -2.50 -5.94
CA GLU A 188 12.80 -1.55 -4.92
C GLU A 188 13.90 -0.54 -4.59
N GLU A 189 15.13 -0.99 -4.37
CA GLU A 189 16.30 -0.13 -4.13
C GLU A 189 16.61 0.78 -5.33
N LEU A 190 16.52 0.24 -6.55
CA LEU A 190 16.73 1.02 -7.77
C LEU A 190 15.66 2.10 -7.94
N VAL A 191 14.40 1.78 -7.64
CA VAL A 191 13.30 2.75 -7.67
C VAL A 191 13.58 3.88 -6.69
N GLU A 192 13.92 3.59 -5.42
CA GLU A 192 14.23 4.64 -4.43
C GLU A 192 15.38 5.54 -4.90
N LYS A 193 16.43 4.95 -5.49
CA LYS A 193 17.54 5.72 -6.05
C LYS A 193 17.12 6.62 -7.21
N ILE A 194 16.25 6.13 -8.11
CA ILE A 194 15.73 6.91 -9.25
C ILE A 194 14.89 8.08 -8.73
N LEU A 195 13.99 7.85 -7.77
CA LEU A 195 13.14 8.91 -7.21
C LEU A 195 13.98 9.97 -6.48
N TYR A 196 15.00 9.54 -5.73
CA TYR A 196 15.97 10.42 -5.10
C TYR A 196 16.72 11.28 -6.14
N ASP A 197 17.25 10.64 -7.19
CA ASP A 197 17.99 11.35 -8.24
C ASP A 197 17.08 12.32 -9.02
N CYS A 198 15.81 11.98 -9.27
CA CYS A 198 14.84 12.90 -9.86
C CYS A 198 14.64 14.14 -8.98
N SER A 199 14.47 13.94 -7.67
CA SER A 199 14.31 15.04 -6.72
C SER A 199 15.55 15.94 -6.68
N ILE A 200 16.74 15.36 -6.50
CA ILE A 200 17.97 16.13 -6.28
C ILE A 200 18.56 16.72 -7.56
N LYS A 201 18.52 15.98 -8.68
CA LYS A 201 19.17 16.41 -9.93
C LYS A 201 18.23 17.19 -10.85
N LEU A 202 16.93 16.89 -10.82
CA LEU A 202 15.94 17.53 -11.70
C LEU A 202 15.01 18.49 -10.95
N GLY A 203 14.97 18.45 -9.61
CA GLY A 203 14.00 19.21 -8.83
C GLY A 203 12.56 18.72 -9.01
N LEU A 204 12.39 17.46 -9.46
CA LEU A 204 11.10 16.84 -9.73
C LEU A 204 10.84 15.77 -8.68
N ASN A 205 9.85 15.99 -7.83
CA ASN A 205 9.57 15.14 -6.69
C ASN A 205 8.42 14.19 -7.01
N PHE A 206 8.71 12.90 -6.88
CA PHE A 206 7.73 11.84 -7.02
C PHE A 206 7.64 11.04 -5.74
N LYS A 207 6.52 10.35 -5.57
CA LYS A 207 6.31 9.34 -4.55
C LYS A 207 5.66 8.12 -5.17
N ARG A 208 5.82 6.99 -4.51
CA ARG A 208 5.09 5.78 -4.88
C ARG A 208 3.60 5.98 -4.67
N ALA A 209 2.81 5.48 -5.61
CA ALA A 209 1.37 5.48 -5.53
C ALA A 209 0.85 4.05 -5.34
N LYS A 210 -0.35 3.96 -4.77
CA LYS A 210 -1.08 2.71 -4.53
C LYS A 210 -2.53 2.91 -4.94
N PHE A 211 -3.18 1.84 -5.36
CA PHE A 211 -4.63 1.86 -5.54
C PHE A 211 -5.31 1.84 -4.16
N ASP A 212 -6.37 2.62 -4.03
CA ASP A 212 -7.23 2.62 -2.85
C ASP A 212 -8.45 1.75 -3.15
N SER A 213 -8.66 0.71 -2.34
CA SER A 213 -9.77 -0.23 -2.50
C SER A 213 -11.14 0.44 -2.49
N PHE A 214 -11.29 1.59 -1.83
CA PHE A 214 -12.54 2.33 -1.79
C PHE A 214 -12.83 3.12 -3.07
N GLN A 215 -11.87 3.33 -3.97
CA GLN A 215 -12.10 4.02 -5.25
C GLN A 215 -13.13 3.29 -6.12
N LYS A 216 -13.29 1.98 -5.93
CA LYS A 216 -14.26 1.14 -6.66
C LYS A 216 -15.61 1.03 -5.96
N ALA A 217 -15.72 1.46 -4.71
CA ALA A 217 -16.97 1.38 -3.97
C ALA A 217 -17.94 2.44 -4.47
N VAL A 218 -19.17 2.03 -4.79
CA VAL A 218 -20.25 2.97 -5.07
C VAL A 218 -20.60 3.70 -3.78
N GLY A 219 -20.33 5.00 -3.76
CA GLY A 219 -20.66 5.86 -2.62
C GLY A 219 -22.17 5.98 -2.41
N GLN A 220 -22.58 6.27 -1.18
CA GLN A 220 -23.97 6.58 -0.84
C GLN A 220 -24.09 8.05 -0.46
N SER A 221 -25.08 8.75 -1.00
CA SER A 221 -25.39 10.14 -0.65
C SER A 221 -26.20 10.22 0.65
N ASN A 222 -25.67 9.65 1.72
CA ASN A 222 -26.33 9.64 3.04
C ASN A 222 -26.36 11.04 3.64
N GLN A 223 -27.45 11.37 4.33
CA GLN A 223 -27.55 12.59 5.12
C GLN A 223 -27.24 12.27 6.58
N TYR A 224 -26.29 13.00 7.15
CA TYR A 224 -25.88 12.87 8.54
C TYR A 224 -26.17 14.17 9.29
N SER A 225 -26.65 14.08 10.53
CA SER A 225 -26.73 15.21 11.46
C SER A 225 -25.71 15.02 12.58
N LEU A 226 -25.03 16.11 12.95
CA LEU A 226 -24.10 16.14 14.07
C LEU A 226 -24.49 17.30 14.98
N GLU A 227 -24.80 16.98 16.24
CA GLU A 227 -24.99 17.97 17.28
C GLU A 227 -23.64 18.26 17.95
N VAL A 228 -23.26 19.54 18.00
CA VAL A 228 -22.04 19.98 18.65
C VAL A 228 -22.40 20.54 20.02
N SER A 229 -21.89 19.92 21.08
CA SER A 229 -22.05 20.42 22.45
C SER A 229 -21.04 21.52 22.75
N GLU A 230 -21.52 22.65 23.28
CA GLU A 230 -20.67 23.72 23.82
C GLU A 230 -20.10 23.38 25.20
N ASP A 231 -20.64 22.36 25.88
CA ASP A 231 -20.25 21.98 27.24
C ASP A 231 -18.99 21.10 27.28
N ASN A 232 -18.57 20.55 26.13
CA ASN A 232 -17.37 19.73 26.04
C ASN A 232 -16.11 20.60 26.09
N ASN A 233 -15.50 20.70 27.27
CA ASN A 233 -14.24 21.41 27.51
C ASN A 233 -13.00 20.63 27.04
N TYR A 234 -13.04 20.08 25.82
CA TYR A 234 -11.89 19.40 25.25
C TYR A 234 -10.75 20.39 24.95
N GLU A 235 -9.52 20.01 25.31
CA GLU A 235 -8.37 20.88 25.07
C GLU A 235 -8.03 20.95 23.58
N ARG A 236 -7.83 22.18 23.09
CA ARG A 236 -7.57 22.46 21.68
C ARG A 236 -6.37 21.69 21.13
N THR A 237 -5.26 21.64 21.87
CA THR A 237 -4.00 21.04 21.37
C THR A 237 -4.13 19.53 21.09
N PRO A 238 -4.64 18.70 22.02
CA PRO A 238 -5.00 17.31 21.73
C PRO A 238 -5.92 17.14 20.52
N ILE A 239 -6.97 17.96 20.39
CA ILE A 239 -7.88 17.90 19.24
C ILE A 239 -7.13 18.21 17.93
N GLN A 240 -6.22 19.19 17.95
CA GLN A 240 -5.43 19.53 16.77
C GLN A 240 -4.51 18.38 16.35
N TYR A 241 -3.86 17.67 17.29
CA TYR A 241 -3.11 16.46 16.96
C TYR A 241 -4.00 15.34 16.42
N PHE A 242 -5.16 15.13 17.04
CA PHE A 242 -6.13 14.15 16.57
C PHE A 242 -6.59 14.44 15.14
N ASN A 243 -6.89 15.71 14.84
CA ASN A 243 -7.33 16.13 13.51
C ASN A 243 -6.18 16.17 12.49
N PHE A 244 -4.94 16.43 12.92
CA PHE A 244 -3.77 16.40 12.05
C PHE A 244 -3.57 15.02 11.40
N ALA A 245 -3.93 13.94 12.09
CA ALA A 245 -3.96 12.61 11.49
C ALA A 245 -4.85 12.52 10.24
N ASN A 246 -5.92 13.33 10.13
CA ASN A 246 -6.79 13.33 8.97
C ASN A 246 -6.21 14.10 7.77
N TYR A 247 -5.13 14.85 7.95
CA TYR A 247 -4.49 15.64 6.86
C TYR A 247 -3.51 14.82 6.02
N THR A 248 -3.33 13.54 6.33
CA THR A 248 -2.37 12.66 5.66
C THR A 248 -3.00 11.29 5.43
N SER A 249 -2.68 10.65 4.30
CA SER A 249 -3.05 9.26 4.04
C SER A 249 -2.07 8.27 4.69
N ILE A 250 -0.87 8.72 5.06
CA ILE A 250 0.24 7.86 5.50
C ILE A 250 -0.01 7.35 6.93
N GLY A 251 -0.13 6.03 7.09
CA GLY A 251 -0.41 5.38 8.38
C GLY A 251 0.58 5.77 9.51
N ARG A 252 1.87 5.91 9.20
CA ARG A 252 2.91 6.37 10.14
C ARG A 252 2.59 7.73 10.76
N HIS A 253 2.21 8.71 9.93
CA HIS A 253 1.89 10.05 10.41
C HIS A 253 0.63 10.05 11.26
N LYS A 254 -0.41 9.30 10.84
CA LYS A 254 -1.63 9.11 11.63
C LYS A 254 -1.30 8.55 13.01
N TYR A 255 -0.51 7.49 13.03
CA TYR A 255 -0.13 6.80 14.25
C TYR A 255 0.58 7.74 15.24
N LEU A 256 1.61 8.46 14.77
CA LEU A 256 2.37 9.39 15.60
C LEU A 256 1.51 10.57 16.08
N ALA A 257 0.63 11.08 15.23
CA ALA A 257 -0.29 12.16 15.60
C ALA A 257 -1.26 11.73 16.71
N TYR A 258 -1.85 10.53 16.61
CA TYR A 258 -2.69 9.98 17.68
C TYR A 258 -1.90 9.67 18.95
N TYR A 259 -0.66 9.18 18.83
CA TYR A 259 0.20 8.97 19.99
C TYR A 259 0.52 10.29 20.72
N GLN A 260 0.74 11.37 19.97
CA GLN A 260 1.01 12.70 20.51
C GLN A 260 -0.14 13.24 21.39
N VAL A 261 -1.38 12.83 21.13
CA VAL A 261 -2.54 13.11 21.99
C VAL A 261 -2.34 12.53 23.39
N ILE A 262 -1.80 11.31 23.49
CA ILE A 262 -1.52 10.65 24.77
C ILE A 262 -0.34 11.34 25.47
N GLU A 263 0.73 11.62 24.73
CA GLU A 263 1.92 12.30 25.27
C GLU A 263 1.64 13.69 25.83
N PHE A 264 0.67 14.41 25.23
CA PHE A 264 0.29 15.74 25.71
C PHE A 264 -0.06 15.75 27.19
N TYR A 265 -0.66 14.66 27.70
CA TYR A 265 -1.05 14.54 29.10
C TYR A 265 0.06 13.99 30.02
N PHE A 266 1.25 13.68 29.52
CA PHE A 266 2.35 13.12 30.33
C PHE A 266 2.72 14.02 31.51
N ILE A 267 2.81 15.34 31.33
CA ILE A 267 3.14 16.25 32.43
C ILE A 267 2.05 16.21 33.52
N ARG A 268 0.78 16.09 33.12
CA ARG A 268 -0.35 16.04 34.06
C ARG A 268 -0.38 14.69 34.79
N ALA A 269 -0.13 13.61 34.06
CA ALA A 269 0.11 12.28 34.61
C ALA A 269 1.26 12.30 35.61
N MET A 270 2.44 12.83 35.26
CA MET A 270 3.60 12.96 36.15
C MET A 270 3.29 13.66 37.47
N LYS A 271 2.51 14.75 37.43
CA LYS A 271 2.13 15.50 38.64
C LYS A 271 1.21 14.71 39.56
N LYS A 272 0.33 13.86 38.99
CA LYS A 272 -0.61 13.02 39.76
C LYS A 272 0.01 11.68 40.18
N PHE A 273 0.83 11.11 39.31
CA PHE A 273 1.46 9.81 39.40
C PHE A 273 2.81 9.99 40.11
N GLN A 274 2.75 10.15 41.43
CA GLN A 274 3.90 10.39 42.32
C GLN A 274 4.79 9.15 42.48
N LEU A 275 5.26 8.55 41.39
CA LEU A 275 6.18 7.42 41.40
C LEU A 275 7.62 7.87 41.18
N PHE A 276 8.55 7.34 41.99
CA PHE A 276 9.99 7.53 41.80
C PHE A 276 10.48 6.69 40.61
N ASN A 277 11.26 7.29 39.70
CA ASN A 277 11.90 6.63 38.53
C ASN A 277 10.95 6.07 37.44
N SER A 278 9.77 6.65 37.26
CA SER A 278 8.86 6.25 36.18
C SER A 278 9.45 6.45 34.78
N LYS A 279 9.20 5.47 33.91
CA LYS A 279 9.54 5.50 32.49
C LYS A 279 8.34 5.99 31.67
N GLU A 280 8.58 6.36 30.40
CA GLU A 280 7.53 6.80 29.48
C GLU A 280 6.35 5.81 29.41
N LEU A 281 6.64 4.51 29.31
CA LEU A 281 5.63 3.46 29.31
C LEU A 281 4.73 3.46 30.56
N ASP A 282 5.25 3.86 31.73
CA ASP A 282 4.46 3.91 32.95
C ASP A 282 3.40 5.01 32.89
N TYR A 283 3.73 6.15 32.25
CA TYR A 283 2.76 7.23 32.02
C TYR A 283 1.72 6.86 30.98
N VAL A 284 2.12 6.14 29.91
CA VAL A 284 1.18 5.59 28.92
C VAL A 284 0.16 4.68 29.61
N LYS A 285 0.64 3.72 30.42
CA LYS A 285 -0.23 2.83 31.19
C LYS A 285 -1.18 3.61 32.09
N TYR A 286 -0.67 4.55 32.88
CA TYR A 286 -1.49 5.33 33.80
C TYR A 286 -2.58 6.14 33.07
N ILE A 287 -2.22 6.77 31.95
CA ILE A 287 -3.17 7.54 31.13
C ILE A 287 -4.25 6.65 30.56
N LEU A 288 -3.88 5.50 29.99
CA LEU A 288 -4.85 4.58 29.40
C LEU A 288 -5.75 3.94 30.44
N THR A 289 -5.23 3.51 31.59
CA THR A 289 -6.04 2.94 32.68
C THR A 289 -7.04 3.94 33.25
N PHE A 290 -6.71 5.24 33.21
CA PHE A 290 -7.67 6.28 33.57
C PHE A 290 -8.71 6.54 32.47
N ALA A 291 -8.29 6.43 31.20
CA ALA A 291 -9.10 6.83 30.06
C ALA A 291 -10.08 5.75 29.57
N VAL A 292 -9.74 4.47 29.73
CA VAL A 292 -10.44 3.34 29.09
C VAL A 292 -10.63 2.21 30.09
N GLU A 293 -11.84 1.66 30.12
CA GLU A 293 -12.15 0.44 30.87
C GLU A 293 -11.91 -0.82 30.01
N ASN A 294 -11.52 -1.94 30.62
CA ASN A 294 -11.33 -3.21 29.89
C ASN A 294 -12.59 -3.65 29.12
N ALA A 295 -13.78 -3.38 29.66
CA ALA A 295 -15.04 -3.72 28.99
C ALA A 295 -15.23 -2.94 27.68
N GLU A 296 -14.99 -1.62 27.69
CA GLU A 296 -15.08 -0.79 26.48
C GLU A 296 -14.07 -1.23 25.41
N LEU A 297 -12.87 -1.61 25.82
CA LEU A 297 -11.84 -2.08 24.90
C LEU A 297 -12.19 -3.44 24.28
N LEU A 298 -12.78 -4.35 25.06
CA LEU A 298 -13.28 -5.63 24.55
C LEU A 298 -14.44 -5.42 23.57
N GLU A 299 -15.39 -4.55 23.89
CA GLU A 299 -16.48 -4.20 22.99
C GLU A 299 -15.95 -3.65 21.65
N TRP A 300 -14.96 -2.76 21.69
CA TRP A 300 -14.32 -2.25 20.48
C TRP A 300 -13.62 -3.36 19.68
N LEU A 301 -12.88 -4.27 20.33
CA LEU A 301 -12.21 -5.38 19.64
C LEU A 301 -13.19 -6.33 18.94
N TYR A 302 -14.34 -6.59 19.57
CA TYR A 302 -15.38 -7.48 19.04
C TYR A 302 -16.38 -6.78 18.10
N SER A 303 -16.23 -5.47 17.86
CA SER A 303 -17.12 -4.73 16.94
C SER A 303 -17.02 -5.22 15.50
N GLU A 304 -15.87 -5.77 15.11
CA GLU A 304 -15.61 -6.38 13.81
C GLU A 304 -14.76 -7.64 14.00
N GLU A 305 -15.13 -8.75 13.36
CA GLU A 305 -14.42 -10.02 13.49
C GLU A 305 -12.94 -9.92 13.06
N GLU A 306 -12.64 -9.10 12.05
CA GLU A 306 -11.28 -8.88 11.58
C GLU A 306 -10.38 -8.21 12.63
N LEU A 307 -10.92 -7.31 13.46
CA LEU A 307 -10.15 -6.60 14.48
C LEU A 307 -9.67 -7.58 15.54
N VAL A 308 -10.58 -8.31 16.18
CA VAL A 308 -10.20 -9.27 17.23
C VAL A 308 -9.21 -10.32 16.70
N ASN A 309 -9.42 -10.83 15.49
CA ASN A 309 -8.52 -11.80 14.86
C ASN A 309 -7.12 -11.20 14.68
N TYR A 310 -7.02 -9.96 14.18
CA TYR A 310 -5.73 -9.30 13.96
C TYR A 310 -4.96 -9.02 15.25
N TYR A 311 -5.62 -8.45 16.27
CA TYR A 311 -4.93 -8.02 17.50
C TYR A 311 -4.53 -9.19 18.42
N THR A 312 -5.25 -10.30 18.36
CA THR A 312 -5.01 -11.50 19.19
C THR A 312 -4.14 -12.56 18.52
N THR A 313 -3.94 -12.48 17.20
CA THR A 313 -3.04 -13.39 16.48
C THR A 313 -1.58 -13.00 16.73
N LYS A 314 -0.73 -14.02 16.97
CA LYS A 314 0.70 -13.79 17.18
C LYS A 314 1.38 -13.24 15.93
N ASN A 315 2.01 -12.07 16.06
CA ASN A 315 2.83 -11.49 15.00
C ASN A 315 4.26 -12.02 15.11
N ASN A 316 4.66 -12.90 14.19
CA ASN A 316 6.01 -13.46 14.18
C ASN A 316 7.03 -12.60 13.44
N LYS A 317 6.57 -11.59 12.67
CA LYS A 317 7.43 -10.76 11.83
C LYS A 317 7.91 -9.50 12.55
N TYR A 318 7.04 -8.82 13.29
CA TYR A 318 7.36 -7.56 13.96
C TYR A 318 7.28 -7.71 15.48
N SER A 319 8.44 -7.73 16.12
CA SER A 319 8.55 -7.90 17.59
C SER A 319 7.94 -6.73 18.39
N SER A 320 7.84 -5.54 17.79
CA SER A 320 7.20 -4.37 18.40
C SER A 320 5.67 -4.51 18.52
N ILE A 321 5.05 -5.41 17.75
CA ILE A 321 3.60 -5.63 17.77
C ILE A 321 3.26 -6.68 18.82
N VAL A 322 2.94 -6.20 20.03
CA VAL A 322 2.55 -7.06 21.16
C VAL A 322 1.18 -7.66 20.93
N THR A 323 1.09 -8.99 20.94
CA THR A 323 -0.18 -9.74 20.85
C THR A 323 -1.05 -9.51 22.09
N LEU A 324 -2.34 -9.28 21.86
CA LEU A 324 -3.32 -9.12 22.95
C LEU A 324 -3.84 -10.49 23.40
N ASP A 325 -3.40 -10.94 24.57
CA ASP A 325 -3.97 -12.10 25.26
C ASP A 325 -5.14 -11.64 26.12
N LEU A 326 -6.36 -11.98 25.70
CA LEU A 326 -7.61 -11.55 26.35
C LEU A 326 -7.77 -12.10 27.79
N ASN A 327 -6.94 -13.05 28.21
CA ASN A 327 -6.95 -13.61 29.57
C ASN A 327 -6.01 -12.89 30.53
N ARG A 328 -5.29 -11.86 30.07
CA ARG A 328 -4.34 -11.07 30.86
C ARG A 328 -4.83 -9.64 31.05
N ASP A 329 -4.02 -8.83 31.72
CA ASP A 329 -4.24 -7.39 31.82
C ASP A 329 -4.15 -6.74 30.43
N LEU A 330 -5.32 -6.52 29.83
CA LEU A 330 -5.45 -6.07 28.44
C LEU A 330 -4.94 -4.64 28.26
N LEU A 331 -5.16 -3.75 29.23
CA LEU A 331 -4.68 -2.37 29.17
C LEU A 331 -3.15 -2.29 29.28
N ASP A 332 -2.53 -3.13 30.11
CA ASP A 332 -1.06 -3.25 30.16
C ASP A 332 -0.49 -3.72 28.81
N LEU A 333 -1.12 -4.71 28.18
CA LEU A 333 -0.71 -5.21 26.86
C LEU A 333 -0.91 -4.17 25.76
N VAL A 334 -2.04 -3.47 25.74
CA VAL A 334 -2.30 -2.40 24.78
C VAL A 334 -1.32 -1.25 24.95
N ALA A 335 -1.06 -0.81 26.19
CA ALA A 335 -0.06 0.22 26.47
C ALA A 335 1.32 -0.15 25.93
N LYS A 336 1.75 -1.41 26.15
CA LYS A 336 3.00 -1.94 25.59
C LYS A 336 2.98 -1.98 24.07
N ARG A 337 1.89 -2.46 23.46
CA ARG A 337 1.75 -2.51 22.00
C ARG A 337 1.92 -1.13 21.39
N ILE A 338 1.21 -0.12 21.92
CA ILE A 338 1.27 1.21 21.31
C ILE A 338 2.61 1.91 21.53
N TYR A 339 3.20 1.73 22.72
CA TYR A 339 4.49 2.31 23.06
C TYR A 339 5.62 1.68 22.24
N TYR A 340 5.65 0.36 22.09
CA TYR A 340 6.69 -0.31 21.32
C TYR A 340 6.55 -0.06 19.82
N THR A 341 5.32 0.00 19.29
CA THR A 341 5.07 0.44 17.91
C THR A 341 5.55 1.88 17.70
N ARG A 342 5.25 2.83 18.60
CA ARG A 342 5.80 4.20 18.51
C ARG A 342 7.33 4.19 18.57
N CYS A 343 7.93 3.43 19.48
CA CYS A 343 9.38 3.33 19.59
C CYS A 343 10.03 2.83 18.29
N SER A 344 9.48 1.80 17.65
CA SER A 344 10.01 1.28 16.38
C SER A 344 9.77 2.21 15.19
N LEU A 345 8.86 3.18 15.31
CA LEU A 345 8.67 4.24 14.31
C LEU A 345 9.64 5.41 14.46
N VAL A 346 9.98 5.79 15.69
CA VAL A 346 10.80 6.98 15.98
C VAL A 346 12.28 6.62 16.14
N HIS A 347 12.59 5.43 16.65
CA HIS A 347 13.95 5.00 16.94
C HIS A 347 14.43 3.95 15.93
N SER A 348 14.50 4.35 14.66
CA SER A 348 15.18 3.57 13.62
C SER A 348 16.70 3.65 13.78
N LYS A 349 17.24 3.09 14.86
CA LYS A 349 18.68 2.82 14.95
C LYS A 349 19.04 1.65 14.03
N GLU A 350 20.32 1.39 13.79
CA GLU A 350 20.83 0.16 13.16
C GLU A 350 20.44 -1.08 13.99
N ALA A 351 19.15 -1.43 13.98
CA ALA A 351 18.63 -2.65 14.56
C ALA A 351 18.76 -3.76 13.52
N SER A 352 18.85 -5.00 13.99
CA SER A 352 18.73 -6.17 13.12
C SER A 352 17.44 -6.11 12.28
N GLN A 353 17.48 -6.74 11.10
CA GLN A 353 16.37 -6.87 10.16
C GLN A 353 15.03 -7.14 10.90
N ASP A 354 13.95 -6.48 10.47
CA ASP A 354 12.58 -6.60 10.99
C ASP A 354 12.28 -6.05 12.41
N PHE A 355 13.20 -5.33 13.05
CA PHE A 355 12.92 -4.66 14.34
C PHE A 355 12.28 -3.28 14.22
N ASN A 356 12.54 -2.56 13.12
CA ASN A 356 12.11 -1.19 12.93
C ASN A 356 11.16 -1.08 11.74
N PHE A 357 10.16 -0.20 11.86
CA PHE A 357 9.28 0.09 10.74
C PHE A 357 9.97 1.07 9.78
N VAL A 358 10.32 0.59 8.60
CA VAL A 358 10.88 1.38 7.51
C VAL A 358 9.73 2.03 6.71
N PRO A 359 9.82 3.34 6.39
CA PRO A 359 8.82 4.00 5.54
C PRO A 359 8.60 3.24 4.22
N ASN A 360 7.37 3.24 3.71
CA ASN A 360 6.94 2.58 2.46
C ASN A 360 6.92 1.03 2.50
N LEU A 361 7.83 0.40 3.25
CA LEU A 361 7.93 -1.07 3.34
C LEU A 361 6.91 -1.69 4.31
N ASN A 362 6.54 -0.97 5.36
CA ASN A 362 5.68 -1.53 6.42
C ASN A 362 4.33 -0.81 6.57
N ASP A 363 3.96 0.05 5.63
CA ASP A 363 2.75 0.88 5.73
C ASP A 363 1.47 0.06 5.96
N LEU A 364 1.30 -1.07 5.27
CA LEU A 364 0.11 -1.93 5.40
C LEU A 364 -0.07 -2.48 6.83
N VAL A 365 1.05 -2.80 7.48
CA VAL A 365 1.04 -3.29 8.86
C VAL A 365 0.68 -2.16 9.80
N LEU A 366 1.24 -0.97 9.56
CA LEU A 366 0.93 0.23 10.33
C LEU A 366 -0.51 0.69 10.18
N GLU A 367 -1.06 0.66 8.97
CA GLU A 367 -2.44 1.02 8.68
C GLU A 367 -3.42 0.21 9.53
N ARG A 368 -3.12 -1.07 9.78
CA ARG A 368 -3.90 -1.93 10.67
C ARG A 368 -3.77 -1.58 12.16
N GLU A 369 -2.71 -0.90 12.58
CA GLU A 369 -2.53 -0.43 13.97
C GLU A 369 -3.18 0.94 14.23
N VAL A 370 -3.44 1.73 13.18
CA VAL A 370 -4.03 3.08 13.29
C VAL A 370 -5.40 3.09 14.00
N PRO A 371 -6.35 2.16 13.73
CA PRO A 371 -7.65 2.16 14.40
C PRO A 371 -7.56 2.08 15.93
N LEU A 372 -6.67 1.25 16.47
CA LEU A 372 -6.49 1.10 17.92
C LEU A 372 -6.01 2.41 18.55
N ILE A 373 -4.94 3.01 18.03
CA ILE A 373 -4.41 4.25 18.62
C ILE A 373 -5.38 5.43 18.45
N LYS A 374 -6.18 5.46 17.37
CA LYS A 374 -7.25 6.45 17.18
C LYS A 374 -8.33 6.32 18.25
N PHE A 375 -8.80 5.10 18.52
CA PHE A 375 -9.77 4.82 19.58
C PHE A 375 -9.24 5.25 20.96
N LEU A 376 -7.99 4.88 21.29
CA LEU A 376 -7.40 5.26 22.57
C LEU A 376 -7.22 6.78 22.70
N ALA A 377 -6.76 7.44 21.63
CA ALA A 377 -6.57 8.89 21.62
C ALA A 377 -7.89 9.64 21.84
N SER A 378 -9.02 9.18 21.27
CA SER A 378 -10.31 9.82 21.50
C SER A 378 -10.74 9.68 22.97
N LYS A 379 -10.61 8.49 23.55
CA LYS A 379 -10.92 8.23 24.96
C LYS A 379 -10.05 9.05 25.92
N VAL A 380 -8.78 9.22 25.59
CA VAL A 380 -7.87 10.09 26.34
C VAL A 380 -8.34 11.54 26.30
N ILE A 381 -8.73 12.08 25.14
CA ILE A 381 -9.29 13.44 25.05
C ILE A 381 -10.54 13.58 25.92
N GLU A 382 -11.47 12.63 25.83
CA GLU A 382 -12.74 12.63 26.57
C GLU A 382 -12.52 12.68 28.10
N LYS A 383 -11.57 11.89 28.61
CA LYS A 383 -11.35 11.73 30.05
C LYS A 383 -10.33 12.69 30.64
N TRP A 384 -9.26 13.01 29.92
CA TRP A 384 -8.14 13.81 30.46
C TRP A 384 -8.28 15.31 30.27
N SER A 385 -9.10 15.79 29.33
CA SER A 385 -9.29 17.25 29.15
C SER A 385 -9.95 17.92 30.36
N ASN A 386 -10.71 17.15 31.15
CA ASN A 386 -11.49 17.65 32.30
C ASN A 386 -10.77 17.44 33.65
N ILE A 387 -9.48 17.10 33.62
CA ILE A 387 -8.62 16.83 34.77
C ILE A 387 -7.62 17.95 34.95
#